data_AF-A0A3A6U4P9-F1
#
_entry.id   AF-A0A3A6U4P9-F1
#
_cell.length_a   1.000
_cell.length_b   1.000
_cell.length_c   1.000
_cell.angle_alpha   90.00
_cell.angle_beta   90.00
_cell.angle_gamma   90.00
#
_symmetry.space_group_name_H-M   'P 1'
#
loop_
_entity.id
_entity.type
_entity.pdbx_description
1 polymer ?
#
loop_
_entity_poly.entity_id
_entity_poly.type
_entity_poly.pdbx_seq_one_letter_code
_entity_poly.pdbx_strand_id
1 'polypeptide(L)'
;MLEQYEAALENWIGEVVAHGDDDALFASGYLQGHIAVVLSELDIEGDCSYVALEDKVKSCMLLAKDELNEGDFKLVDTAWLELKNRLK
;
A
#
# COMPACT_ATOMS: atom_id res chain seq x y z
N MET A 1 -3.70 -9.68 13.59
CA MET A 1 -4.84 -8.73 13.58
C MET A 1 -4.59 -7.76 12.44
N LEU A 2 -5.62 -7.27 11.75
CA LEU A 2 -5.43 -6.30 10.66
C LEU A 2 -4.83 -4.97 11.14
N GLU A 3 -5.11 -4.60 12.39
CA GLU A 3 -4.56 -3.42 13.09
C GLU A 3 -3.02 -3.32 13.00
N GLN A 4 -2.32 -4.45 12.94
CA GLN A 4 -0.86 -4.46 12.82
C GLN A 4 -0.38 -3.90 11.46
N TYR A 5 -1.16 -4.13 10.40
CA TYR A 5 -0.87 -3.65 9.06
C TYR A 5 -1.26 -2.17 8.94
N GLU A 6 -2.36 -1.76 9.57
CA GLU A 6 -2.75 -0.34 9.68
C GLU A 6 -1.67 0.47 10.39
N ALA A 7 -1.22 0.01 11.55
CA ALA A 7 -0.16 0.68 12.30
C ALA A 7 1.16 0.75 11.50
N ALA A 8 1.53 -0.32 10.79
CA ALA A 8 2.72 -0.31 9.94
C ALA A 8 2.59 0.68 8.77
N LEU A 9 1.41 0.75 8.14
CA LEU A 9 1.09 1.69 7.09
C LEU A 9 1.16 3.14 7.58
N GLU A 10 0.52 3.45 8.71
CA GLU A 10 0.53 4.80 9.31
C GLU A 10 1.94 5.27 9.66
N ASN A 11 2.75 4.41 10.27
CA ASN A 11 4.14 4.75 10.61
C ASN A 11 4.97 5.01 9.35
N TRP A 12 4.84 4.17 8.33
CA TRP A 12 5.55 4.36 7.06
C TRP A 12 5.13 5.65 6.34
N ILE A 13 3.82 5.94 6.27
CA ILE A 13 3.32 7.19 5.70
C ILE A 13 3.83 8.39 6.50
N GLY A 14 3.86 8.31 7.83
CA GLY A 14 4.41 9.36 8.68
C GLY A 14 5.87 9.69 8.33
N GLU A 15 6.69 8.67 8.08
CA GLU A 15 8.08 8.86 7.63
C GLU A 15 8.17 9.48 6.23
N VAL A 16 7.33 9.02 5.28
CA VAL A 16 7.27 9.60 3.93
C VAL A 16 6.82 11.06 3.98
N VAL A 17 5.87 11.41 4.83
CA VAL A 17 5.42 12.80 5.01
C VAL A 17 6.52 13.67 5.62
N ALA A 18 7.32 13.12 6.53
CA ALA A 18 8.37 13.87 7.20
C ALA A 18 9.63 14.07 6.33
N HIS A 19 9.93 13.13 5.42
CA HIS A 19 11.23 13.04 4.76
C HIS A 19 11.18 12.83 3.24
N GLY A 20 10.02 12.49 2.69
CA GLY A 20 9.82 12.21 1.27
C GLY A 20 9.69 13.47 0.42
N ASP A 21 9.87 13.31 -0.87
CA ASP A 21 9.59 14.31 -1.90
C ASP A 21 8.14 14.20 -2.41
N ASP A 22 7.76 15.06 -3.35
CA ASP A 22 6.41 15.11 -3.91
C ASP A 22 6.01 13.78 -4.58
N ASP A 23 6.96 13.09 -5.20
CA ASP A 23 6.77 11.78 -5.85
C ASP A 23 6.50 10.69 -4.81
N ALA A 24 7.26 10.68 -3.70
CA ALA A 24 7.03 9.76 -2.59
C ALA A 24 5.69 10.05 -1.88
N LEU A 25 5.33 11.32 -1.70
CA LEU A 25 4.03 11.71 -1.14
C LEU A 25 2.87 11.24 -2.02
N PHE A 26 2.99 11.41 -3.35
CA PHE A 26 2.01 10.90 -4.30
C PHE A 26 1.87 9.38 -4.21
N ALA A 27 2.98 8.65 -4.30
CA ALA A 27 2.98 7.19 -4.31
C ALA A 27 2.44 6.60 -2.99
N SER A 28 2.85 7.18 -1.85
CA SER A 28 2.41 6.74 -0.53
C SER A 28 0.93 7.01 -0.29
N GLY A 29 0.41 8.17 -0.69
CA GLY A 29 -1.02 8.48 -0.62
C GLY A 29 -1.87 7.59 -1.52
N TYR A 30 -1.41 7.30 -2.75
CA TYR A 30 -2.10 6.39 -3.66
C TYR A 30 -2.19 4.97 -3.07
N LEU A 31 -1.09 4.46 -2.53
CA LEU A 31 -1.07 3.15 -1.86
C LEU A 31 -1.93 3.10 -0.61
N GLN A 32 -1.92 4.16 0.21
CA GLN A 32 -2.74 4.25 1.41
C GLN A 32 -4.21 4.01 1.08
N GLY A 33 -4.72 4.65 0.02
CA GLY A 33 -6.11 4.49 -0.42
C GLY A 33 -6.45 3.05 -0.79
N HIS A 34 -5.62 2.40 -1.61
CA HIS A 34 -5.82 1.01 -2.01
C HIS A 34 -5.73 0.04 -0.83
N ILE A 35 -4.74 0.21 0.05
CA ILE A 35 -4.55 -0.67 1.19
C ILE A 35 -5.70 -0.52 2.19
N ALA A 36 -6.22 0.68 2.40
CA ALA A 36 -7.41 0.88 3.25
C ALA A 36 -8.62 0.10 2.74
N VAL A 37 -8.84 0.08 1.42
CA VAL A 37 -9.89 -0.74 0.80
C VAL A 37 -9.63 -2.23 1.03
N VAL A 38 -8.40 -2.69 0.75
CA VAL A 38 -8.02 -4.10 0.94
C VAL A 38 -8.21 -4.55 2.39
N LEU A 39 -7.79 -3.75 3.37
CA LEU A 39 -7.95 -4.07 4.79
C LEU A 39 -9.44 -4.15 5.17
N SER A 40 -10.27 -3.25 4.64
CA SER A 40 -11.73 -3.32 4.84
C SER A 40 -12.34 -4.59 4.24
N GLU A 41 -11.88 -5.05 3.07
CA GLU A 41 -12.34 -6.29 2.46
C GLU A 41 -11.94 -7.51 3.30
N LEU A 42 -10.68 -7.53 3.76
CA LEU A 42 -10.15 -8.60 4.60
C LEU A 42 -10.85 -8.70 5.95
N ASP A 43 -11.25 -7.57 6.53
CA ASP A 43 -12.02 -7.53 7.78
C ASP A 43 -13.39 -8.18 7.60
N ILE A 44 -14.06 -7.90 6.47
CA ILE A 44 -15.34 -8.52 6.09
C ILE A 44 -15.17 -10.03 5.83
N GLU A 45 -14.08 -10.43 5.18
CA GLU A 45 -13.76 -11.82 4.88
C GLU A 45 -13.28 -12.61 6.11
N GLY A 46 -12.87 -11.92 7.18
CA GLY A 46 -12.29 -12.51 8.37
C GLY A 46 -10.88 -13.08 8.16
N ASP A 47 -10.18 -12.68 7.10
CA ASP A 47 -8.83 -13.14 6.77
C ASP A 47 -7.79 -12.09 7.13
N CYS A 48 -7.06 -12.31 8.22
CA CYS A 48 -6.00 -11.40 8.67
C CYS A 48 -4.60 -11.80 8.18
N SER A 49 -4.49 -12.75 7.24
CA SER A 49 -3.20 -13.27 6.81
C SER A 49 -2.45 -12.29 5.92
N TYR A 50 -1.13 -12.25 6.06
CA TYR A 50 -0.28 -11.45 5.19
C TYR A 50 -0.39 -11.86 3.72
N VAL A 51 -0.63 -13.15 3.46
CA VAL A 51 -0.81 -13.68 2.11
C VAL A 51 -2.06 -13.09 1.45
N ALA A 52 -3.18 -13.05 2.17
CA ALA A 52 -4.42 -12.47 1.64
C ALA A 52 -4.29 -10.97 1.37
N LEU A 53 -3.62 -10.22 2.27
CA LEU A 53 -3.25 -8.82 2.05
C LEU A 53 -2.39 -8.66 0.79
N GLU A 54 -1.33 -9.44 0.66
CA GLU A 54 -0.41 -9.34 -0.47
C GLU A 54 -1.12 -9.64 -1.81
N ASP A 55 -1.98 -10.66 -1.86
CA ASP A 55 -2.67 -11.05 -3.08
C ASP A 55 -3.74 -10.03 -3.51
N LYS A 56 -4.46 -9.42 -2.56
CA LYS A 56 -5.37 -8.32 -2.86
C LYS A 56 -4.62 -7.07 -3.32
N VAL A 57 -3.52 -6.69 -2.65
CA VAL A 57 -2.72 -5.54 -3.09
C VAL A 57 -2.09 -5.77 -4.47
N LYS A 58 -1.64 -6.99 -4.80
CA LYS A 58 -1.20 -7.32 -6.17
C LYS A 58 -2.30 -7.05 -7.20
N SER A 59 -3.56 -7.33 -6.86
CA SER A 59 -4.70 -7.04 -7.73
C SER A 59 -4.91 -5.53 -7.89
N CYS A 60 -4.77 -4.74 -6.82
CA CYS A 60 -4.77 -3.28 -6.90
C CYS A 60 -3.63 -2.74 -7.78
N MET A 61 -2.43 -3.33 -7.72
CA MET A 61 -1.30 -2.93 -8.56
C MET A 61 -1.56 -3.17 -10.05
N LEU A 62 -2.30 -4.21 -10.41
CA LEU A 62 -2.72 -4.43 -11.80
C LEU A 62 -3.65 -3.32 -12.29
N LEU A 63 -4.58 -2.87 -11.45
CA LEU A 63 -5.45 -1.72 -11.77
C LEU A 63 -4.65 -0.43 -11.89
N ALA A 64 -3.74 -0.19 -10.95
CA ALA A 64 -2.87 0.99 -10.95
C ALA A 64 -2.04 1.08 -12.23
N LYS A 65 -1.62 -0.05 -12.81
CA LYS A 65 -0.89 -0.09 -14.07
C LYS A 65 -1.70 0.41 -15.27
N ASP A 66 -3.03 0.23 -15.25
CA ASP A 66 -3.93 0.72 -16.29
C ASP A 66 -4.37 2.18 -16.03
N GLU A 67 -4.38 2.63 -14.78
CA GLU A 67 -4.76 4.00 -14.39
C GLU A 67 -3.61 5.01 -14.48
N LEU A 68 -2.38 4.58 -14.19
CA LEU A 68 -1.20 5.43 -14.09
C LEU A 68 -0.35 5.35 -15.35
N ASN A 69 0.38 6.43 -15.64
CA ASN A 69 1.44 6.35 -16.65
C ASN A 69 2.63 5.53 -16.13
N GLU A 70 3.56 5.16 -17.02
CA GLU A 70 4.70 4.32 -16.66
C GLU A 70 5.60 4.92 -15.56
N GLY A 71 5.70 6.25 -15.48
CA GLY A 71 6.48 6.94 -14.45
C GLY A 71 5.83 6.81 -13.07
N ASP A 72 4.57 7.23 -12.99
CA ASP A 72 3.78 7.20 -11.75
C ASP A 72 3.61 5.77 -11.23
N PHE A 73 3.40 4.81 -12.14
CA PHE A 73 3.34 3.39 -11.77
C PHE A 73 4.64 2.89 -11.14
N LYS A 74 5.81 3.30 -11.66
CA LYS A 74 7.10 2.92 -11.06
C LYS A 74 7.29 3.50 -9.66
N LEU A 75 6.79 4.71 -9.40
CA LEU A 75 6.83 5.30 -8.07
C LEU A 75 5.98 4.49 -7.09
N VAL A 76 4.75 4.15 -7.49
CA VAL A 76 3.82 3.33 -6.69
C VAL A 76 4.37 1.92 -6.46
N ASP A 77 4.93 1.27 -7.48
CA ASP A 77 5.55 -0.05 -7.34
C ASP A 77 6.74 -0.04 -6.38
N THR A 78 7.60 0.98 -6.47
CA THR A 78 8.74 1.17 -5.55
C THR A 78 8.25 1.37 -4.12
N ALA A 79 7.27 2.24 -3.91
CA ALA A 79 6.69 2.51 -2.60
C ALA A 79 6.02 1.24 -2.00
N TRP A 80 5.39 0.41 -2.84
CA TRP A 80 4.84 -0.87 -2.39
C TRP A 80 5.93 -1.84 -1.95
N LEU A 81 7.04 -1.94 -2.69
CA LEU A 81 8.17 -2.79 -2.31
C LEU A 81 8.76 -2.37 -0.96
N GLU A 82 8.87 -1.08 -0.69
CA GLU A 82 9.32 -0.54 0.60
C GLU A 82 8.37 -0.92 1.74
N LEU A 83 7.08 -0.64 1.58
CA LEU A 83 6.07 -0.98 2.58
C LEU A 83 6.00 -2.50 2.81
N LYS A 84 6.03 -3.29 1.74
CA LYS A 84 6.01 -4.75 1.80
C LYS A 84 7.16 -5.32 2.64
N ASN A 85 8.34 -4.70 2.62
CA ASN A 85 9.46 -5.11 3.45
C ASN A 85 9.26 -4.78 4.94
N ARG A 86 8.40 -3.81 5.28
CA ARG A 86 8.04 -3.47 6.67
C ARG A 86 6.90 -4.33 7.22
N LEU A 87 6.06 -4.87 6.34
CA LEU A 87 4.92 -5.72 6.69
C LEU A 87 5.30 -7.20 6.94
N LYS A 88 6.51 -7.60 6.55
CA LYS A 88 7.08 -8.94 6.81
C LYS A 88 7.69 -9.02 8.19
#